data_AF-A0A832Q740-F1
#
_entry.id   AF-A0A832Q740-F1
#
_cell.length_a   1.000
_cell.length_b   1.000
_cell.length_c   1.000
_cell.angle_alpha   90.00
_cell.angle_beta   90.00
_cell.angle_gamma   90.00
#
_symmetry.space_group_name_H-M   'P 1'
#
loop_
_entity.id
_entity.type
_entity.pdbx_description
1 polymer ?
#
loop_
_entity_poly.entity_id
_entity_poly.type
_entity_poly.pdbx_seq_one_letter_code
_entity_poly.pdbx_strand_id
1 'polypeptide(L)'
;GIDPEKVPRKASWELGVKLADDMIAQHLAEHGEYPRKISFVIWGDETMRHEGVLESQIFHLLGTRPVWDARDKVVGVEVVPSAQLGRPRIDILIASAAEGMFNNVTVLMDQAVQKVKALEEAENFVRDHYLATKAALIKMGYSEDDADRRAGVRIFDEPPGVHNLNTGNIAGASGSWDSDVGMANDYINKMGHGFGNGFWGEPMQDTFKLALEGVEKVVHSSSTMLYGALDNDDFFMYMGGLAASVRTVSGVNPELMVTNTRDPANPEMASLDKFIASEFSTRYINPAWIEGMQAEGYAGARTMVEFVEYMWGWDATVSEVVDDRMWQETFEVYVQDKHDMGMREFFETESPYAFQDVAARMLEVIRKDYWQADADTRNELLQRYVASVNEFGINCTEVSCGNPRLMEFVLEQGRIGEIPAIDLDAFRAAVENAIRGSIEQLAEAQAAFASSNDARIASQFQNTQGPSELSGFRMTQVERSSVVQQQTRTLPASSLSMSLLLQGLVVLALLLWWWRRRQQVG
;
A
#
# COMPACT_ATOMS: atom_id res chain seq x y z
N GLY A 1 19.47 -0.07 11.73
CA GLY A 1 20.01 -0.45 10.42
C GLY A 1 21.03 -1.55 10.58
N ILE A 2 21.25 -2.32 9.53
CA ILE A 2 22.31 -3.32 9.41
C ILE A 2 23.37 -2.82 8.40
N ASP A 3 24.49 -3.53 8.28
CA ASP A 3 25.46 -3.27 7.21
C ASP A 3 24.89 -3.78 5.88
N PRO A 4 24.50 -2.90 4.93
CA PRO A 4 23.83 -3.33 3.71
C PRO A 4 24.76 -4.12 2.79
N GLU A 5 26.09 -3.97 2.92
CA GLU A 5 27.06 -4.76 2.16
C GLU A 5 27.08 -6.24 2.56
N LYS A 6 26.38 -6.62 3.64
CA LYS A 6 26.28 -8.02 4.11
C LYS A 6 24.98 -8.70 3.70
N VAL A 7 24.12 -8.03 2.94
CA VAL A 7 22.85 -8.57 2.47
C VAL A 7 23.00 -9.20 1.08
N PRO A 8 22.55 -10.45 0.88
CA PRO A 8 22.03 -11.36 1.88
C PRO A 8 23.13 -12.01 2.72
N ARG A 9 22.84 -12.34 3.99
CA ARG A 9 23.74 -13.16 4.80
C ARG A 9 23.69 -14.63 4.37
N LYS A 10 24.72 -15.40 4.69
CA LYS A 10 24.80 -16.84 4.39
C LYS A 10 23.64 -17.65 4.97
N ALA A 11 23.22 -17.36 6.21
CA ALA A 11 22.07 -18.03 6.82
C ALA A 11 20.75 -17.65 6.13
N SER A 12 20.57 -16.36 5.79
CA SER A 12 19.42 -15.90 5.01
C SER A 12 19.41 -16.48 3.60
N TRP A 13 20.58 -16.72 3.01
CA TRP A 13 20.75 -17.44 1.75
C TRP A 13 20.26 -18.88 1.84
N GLU A 14 20.69 -19.63 2.85
CA GLU A 14 20.24 -21.01 3.05
C GLU A 14 18.72 -21.10 3.21
N LEU A 15 18.13 -20.20 4.02
CA LEU A 15 16.68 -20.15 4.20
C LEU A 15 15.94 -19.70 2.94
N GLY A 16 16.43 -18.67 2.25
CA GLY A 16 15.82 -18.18 1.01
C GLY A 16 15.85 -19.21 -0.12
N VAL A 17 16.95 -19.97 -0.26
CA VAL A 17 17.03 -21.10 -1.20
C VAL A 17 15.96 -22.13 -0.88
N LYS A 18 15.85 -22.56 0.38
CA LYS A 18 14.83 -23.52 0.81
C LYS A 18 13.42 -23.04 0.46
N LEU A 19 13.07 -21.81 0.82
CA LEU A 19 11.72 -21.27 0.61
C LEU A 19 11.40 -21.05 -0.87
N ALA A 20 12.40 -20.67 -1.70
CA ALA A 20 12.21 -20.62 -3.14
C ALA A 20 12.00 -22.03 -3.74
N ASP A 21 12.73 -23.04 -3.28
CA ASP A 21 12.52 -24.43 -3.72
C ASP A 21 11.15 -24.96 -3.28
N ASP A 22 10.68 -24.63 -2.07
CA ASP A 22 9.33 -24.97 -1.60
C ASP A 22 8.25 -24.35 -2.51
N MET A 23 8.40 -23.06 -2.84
CA MET A 23 7.48 -22.35 -3.75
C MET A 23 7.47 -22.97 -5.16
N ILE A 24 8.63 -23.33 -5.70
CA ILE A 24 8.75 -23.99 -7.00
C ILE A 24 8.09 -25.37 -6.96
N ALA A 25 8.36 -26.16 -5.92
CA ALA A 25 7.83 -27.50 -5.77
C ALA A 25 6.30 -27.49 -5.64
N GLN A 26 5.76 -26.54 -4.87
CA GLN A 26 4.31 -26.35 -4.76
C GLN A 26 3.69 -26.02 -6.12
N HIS A 27 4.23 -25.01 -6.83
CA HIS A 27 3.70 -24.64 -8.15
C HIS A 27 3.78 -25.80 -9.15
N LEU A 28 4.88 -26.57 -9.16
CA LEU A 28 5.02 -27.73 -10.02
C LEU A 28 4.00 -28.83 -9.68
N ALA A 29 3.68 -29.02 -8.40
CA ALA A 29 2.66 -29.97 -7.98
C ALA A 29 1.24 -29.55 -8.37
N GLU A 30 0.96 -28.24 -8.35
CA GLU A 30 -0.36 -27.67 -8.67
C GLU A 30 -0.60 -27.56 -10.18
N HIS A 31 0.42 -27.17 -10.96
CA HIS A 31 0.27 -26.82 -12.37
C HIS A 31 0.97 -27.79 -13.33
N GLY A 32 1.89 -28.63 -12.85
CA GLY A 32 2.64 -29.57 -13.68
C GLY A 32 3.77 -28.94 -14.52
N GLU A 33 3.98 -27.63 -14.40
CA GLU A 33 5.06 -26.88 -15.04
C GLU A 33 5.77 -25.95 -14.04
N TYR A 34 6.92 -25.40 -14.42
CA TYR A 34 7.65 -24.44 -13.59
C TYR A 34 7.04 -23.04 -13.73
N PRO A 35 7.03 -22.21 -12.67
CA PRO A 35 6.61 -20.83 -12.81
C PRO A 35 7.59 -20.11 -13.72
N ARG A 36 7.07 -19.33 -14.66
CA ARG A 36 7.81 -18.60 -15.67
C ARG A 36 8.24 -17.23 -15.20
N LYS A 37 7.40 -16.55 -14.40
CA LYS A 37 7.70 -15.22 -13.87
C LYS A 37 7.07 -14.97 -12.50
N ILE A 38 7.90 -14.52 -11.55
CA ILE A 38 7.48 -14.21 -10.18
C ILE A 38 7.85 -12.77 -9.85
N SER A 39 6.90 -12.00 -9.32
CA SER A 39 7.15 -10.64 -8.86
C SER A 39 7.39 -10.55 -7.35
N PHE A 40 8.15 -9.56 -6.92
CA PHE A 40 8.54 -9.33 -5.54
C PHE A 40 8.31 -7.89 -5.13
N VAL A 41 7.83 -7.71 -3.90
CA VAL A 41 7.79 -6.43 -3.19
C VAL A 41 8.83 -6.50 -2.07
N ILE A 42 9.84 -5.63 -2.12
CA ILE A 42 10.92 -5.60 -1.13
C ILE A 42 10.77 -4.37 -0.25
N TRP A 43 10.55 -4.59 1.05
CA TRP A 43 10.58 -3.53 2.05
C TRP A 43 11.89 -3.51 2.82
N GLY A 44 12.45 -2.31 3.00
CA GLY A 44 13.74 -2.15 3.67
C GLY A 44 13.72 -2.56 5.15
N ASP A 45 12.62 -2.36 5.86
CA ASP A 45 12.49 -2.80 7.26
C ASP A 45 12.45 -4.33 7.37
N GLU A 46 11.79 -5.01 6.42
CA GLU A 46 11.81 -6.47 6.32
C GLU A 46 13.20 -7.00 5.94
N THR A 47 13.87 -6.40 4.94
CA THR A 47 15.27 -6.71 4.61
C THR A 47 16.18 -6.57 5.83
N MET A 48 15.98 -5.55 6.66
CA MET A 48 16.72 -5.39 7.91
C MET A 48 16.47 -6.50 8.93
N ARG A 49 15.25 -7.04 9.00
CA ARG A 49 14.85 -8.05 10.00
C ARG A 49 15.26 -9.46 9.58
N HIS A 50 15.00 -9.85 8.34
CA HIS A 50 15.35 -11.17 7.82
C HIS A 50 16.75 -11.22 7.17
N GLU A 51 17.45 -10.08 7.08
CA GLU A 51 18.84 -9.95 6.63
C GLU A 51 19.10 -10.54 5.22
N GLY A 52 18.11 -10.45 4.32
CA GLY A 52 18.24 -10.89 2.92
C GLY A 52 17.55 -12.19 2.48
N VAL A 53 16.54 -12.72 3.20
CA VAL A 53 15.85 -13.96 2.80
C VAL A 53 15.13 -13.78 1.45
N LEU A 54 14.37 -12.70 1.26
CA LEU A 54 13.61 -12.45 0.04
C LEU A 54 14.55 -12.24 -1.17
N GLU A 55 15.63 -11.50 -0.98
CA GLU A 55 16.67 -11.27 -2.00
C GLU A 55 17.42 -12.56 -2.35
N SER A 56 17.59 -13.45 -1.38
CA SER A 56 18.14 -14.79 -1.63
C SER A 56 17.21 -15.64 -2.49
N GLN A 57 15.89 -15.56 -2.30
CA GLN A 57 14.91 -16.21 -3.19
C GLN A 57 15.07 -15.70 -4.63
N ILE A 58 15.19 -14.37 -4.81
CA ILE A 58 15.39 -13.75 -6.13
C ILE A 58 16.67 -14.26 -6.81
N PHE A 59 17.81 -14.23 -6.12
CA PHE A 59 19.07 -14.74 -6.68
C PHE A 59 18.97 -16.21 -7.06
N HIS A 60 18.38 -17.03 -6.19
CA HIS A 60 18.19 -18.46 -6.46
C HIS A 60 17.30 -18.69 -7.67
N LEU A 61 16.13 -18.04 -7.77
CA LEU A 61 15.20 -18.18 -8.90
C LEU A 61 15.86 -17.89 -10.25
N LEU A 62 16.66 -16.83 -10.33
CA LEU A 62 17.48 -16.48 -11.51
C LEU A 62 18.56 -17.53 -11.83
N GLY A 63 18.84 -18.46 -10.92
CA GLY A 63 19.90 -19.45 -11.02
C GLY A 63 21.27 -18.82 -10.79
N THR A 64 21.34 -17.92 -9.82
CA THR A 64 22.57 -17.22 -9.42
C THR A 64 22.82 -17.39 -7.93
N ARG A 65 24.04 -17.13 -7.47
CA ARG A 65 24.36 -17.15 -6.04
C ARG A 65 25.23 -15.95 -5.65
N PRO A 66 25.01 -15.33 -4.48
CA PRO A 66 25.88 -14.29 -3.96
C PRO A 66 27.30 -14.82 -3.71
N VAL A 67 28.29 -13.94 -3.78
CA VAL A 67 29.69 -14.21 -3.48
C VAL A 67 30.10 -13.39 -2.27
N TRP A 68 30.53 -14.05 -1.20
CA TRP A 68 30.99 -13.40 0.03
C TRP A 68 32.51 -13.32 0.08
N ASP A 69 33.05 -12.21 0.60
CA ASP A 69 34.45 -12.11 0.98
C ASP A 69 34.73 -12.73 2.37
N ALA A 70 35.98 -12.65 2.83
CA ALA A 70 36.39 -13.17 4.13
C ALA A 70 35.77 -12.45 5.35
N ARG A 71 35.05 -11.33 5.14
CA ARG A 71 34.35 -10.53 6.16
C ARG A 71 32.83 -10.63 6.03
N ASP A 72 32.35 -11.60 5.24
CA ASP A 72 30.95 -11.83 4.93
C ASP A 72 30.26 -10.66 4.20
N LYS A 73 31.02 -9.81 3.51
CA LYS A 73 30.44 -8.82 2.59
C LYS A 73 30.14 -9.49 1.25
N VAL A 74 28.98 -9.18 0.68
CA VAL A 74 28.60 -9.61 -0.65
C VAL A 74 29.31 -8.74 -1.67
N VAL A 75 30.28 -9.33 -2.36
CA VAL A 75 31.17 -8.64 -3.32
C VAL A 75 30.77 -8.90 -4.77
N GLY A 76 29.75 -9.72 -5.01
CA GLY A 76 29.24 -9.99 -6.34
C GLY A 76 28.22 -11.11 -6.35
N VAL A 77 27.84 -11.49 -7.57
CA VAL A 77 26.93 -12.60 -7.88
C VAL A 77 27.53 -13.45 -8.98
N GLU A 78 27.41 -14.77 -8.90
CA GLU A 78 27.85 -15.70 -9.94
C GLU A 78 26.69 -16.55 -10.46
N VAL A 79 26.78 -16.93 -11.74
CA VAL A 79 25.78 -17.75 -12.41
C VAL A 79 26.01 -19.21 -12.04
N VAL A 80 24.97 -19.89 -11.56
CA VAL A 80 24.96 -21.34 -11.38
C VAL A 80 24.78 -21.99 -12.77
N PRO A 81 25.67 -22.88 -13.24
CA PRO A 81 25.50 -23.56 -14.52
C PRO A 81 24.17 -24.33 -14.59
N SER A 82 23.47 -24.30 -15.72
CA SER A 82 22.17 -24.97 -15.91
C SER A 82 22.19 -26.45 -15.53
N ALA A 83 23.26 -27.17 -15.85
CA ALA A 83 23.44 -28.58 -15.48
C ALA A 83 23.48 -28.82 -13.95
N GLN A 84 23.86 -27.82 -13.15
CA GLN A 84 23.82 -27.87 -11.69
C GLN A 84 22.49 -27.35 -11.13
N LEU A 85 21.85 -26.40 -11.83
CA LEU A 85 20.59 -25.79 -11.40
C LEU A 85 19.43 -26.78 -11.45
N GLY A 86 19.41 -27.68 -12.45
CA GLY A 86 18.43 -28.78 -12.54
C GLY A 86 16.99 -28.37 -12.85
N ARG A 87 16.77 -27.09 -13.21
CA ARG A 87 15.48 -26.50 -13.59
C ARG A 87 15.70 -25.28 -14.51
N PRO A 88 14.64 -24.76 -15.15
CA PRO A 88 14.70 -23.49 -15.84
C PRO A 88 15.12 -22.32 -14.92
N ARG A 89 15.70 -21.29 -15.53
CA ARG A 89 15.84 -19.98 -14.87
C ARG A 89 14.51 -19.26 -14.89
N ILE A 90 14.02 -18.88 -13.72
CA ILE A 90 12.71 -18.25 -13.55
C ILE A 90 12.89 -16.75 -13.66
N ASP A 91 12.07 -16.08 -14.46
CA ASP A 91 12.11 -14.62 -14.56
C ASP A 91 11.55 -13.97 -13.30
N ILE A 92 12.05 -12.78 -12.99
CA ILE A 92 11.66 -12.03 -11.81
C ILE A 92 11.22 -10.63 -12.19
N LEU A 93 10.33 -10.03 -11.41
CA LEU A 93 10.01 -8.61 -11.46
C LEU A 93 10.01 -8.03 -10.06
N ILE A 94 10.85 -7.04 -9.78
CA ILE A 94 10.85 -6.34 -8.49
C ILE A 94 10.08 -5.04 -8.69
N ALA A 95 8.98 -4.87 -7.95
CA ALA A 95 8.18 -3.66 -7.93
C ALA A 95 8.08 -3.19 -6.46
N SER A 96 8.96 -2.24 -6.12
CA SER A 96 9.45 -1.89 -4.77
C SER A 96 10.77 -2.59 -4.43
N ALA A 97 11.85 -1.82 -4.36
CA ALA A 97 13.23 -2.29 -4.19
C ALA A 97 13.94 -1.62 -3.00
N ALA A 98 13.17 -1.09 -2.03
CA ALA A 98 13.67 -0.37 -0.87
C ALA A 98 14.68 0.75 -1.24
N GLU A 99 14.34 1.57 -2.25
CA GLU A 99 15.15 2.70 -2.70
C GLU A 99 15.61 3.57 -1.53
N GLY A 100 16.90 3.91 -1.52
CA GLY A 100 17.51 4.73 -0.47
C GLY A 100 18.07 3.94 0.73
N MET A 101 17.72 2.66 0.90
CA MET A 101 18.23 1.82 1.99
C MET A 101 19.21 0.74 1.54
N PHE A 102 18.88 0.00 0.48
CA PHE A 102 19.64 -1.18 0.02
C PHE A 102 20.06 -1.10 -1.45
N ASN A 103 20.42 0.10 -1.91
CA ASN A 103 20.81 0.36 -3.31
C ASN A 103 21.93 -0.57 -3.83
N ASN A 104 22.86 -0.99 -2.96
CA ASN A 104 23.91 -1.96 -3.33
C ASN A 104 23.32 -3.34 -3.68
N VAL A 105 22.25 -3.76 -3.00
CA VAL A 105 21.54 -5.02 -3.26
C VAL A 105 20.76 -4.92 -4.57
N THR A 106 20.12 -3.77 -4.83
CA THR A 106 19.51 -3.45 -6.14
C THR A 106 20.52 -3.59 -7.28
N VAL A 107 21.74 -3.08 -7.13
CA VAL A 107 22.82 -3.25 -8.11
C VAL A 107 23.21 -4.73 -8.28
N LEU A 108 23.29 -5.51 -7.20
CA LEU A 108 23.60 -6.94 -7.29
C LEU A 108 22.50 -7.74 -8.01
N MET A 109 21.23 -7.43 -7.77
CA MET A 109 20.10 -8.05 -8.45
C MET A 109 20.08 -7.70 -9.94
N ASP A 110 20.35 -6.44 -10.31
CA ASP A 110 20.54 -6.05 -11.71
C ASP A 110 21.70 -6.81 -12.36
N GLN A 111 22.85 -6.92 -11.69
CA GLN A 111 23.98 -7.70 -12.19
C GLN A 111 23.61 -9.17 -12.45
N ALA A 112 22.78 -9.78 -11.59
CA ALA A 112 22.28 -11.13 -11.77
C ALA A 112 21.42 -11.24 -13.04
N VAL A 113 20.46 -10.32 -13.20
CA VAL A 113 19.59 -10.23 -14.39
C VAL A 113 20.41 -10.02 -15.67
N GLN A 114 21.37 -9.09 -15.68
CA GLN A 114 22.19 -8.80 -16.86
C GLN A 114 23.06 -10.00 -17.27
N LYS A 115 23.60 -10.75 -16.30
CA LYS A 115 24.35 -11.98 -16.59
C LYS A 115 23.44 -13.06 -17.15
N VAL A 116 22.26 -13.26 -16.56
CA VAL A 116 21.35 -14.36 -16.91
C VAL A 116 20.65 -14.12 -18.26
N LYS A 117 20.19 -12.91 -18.57
CA LYS A 117 19.52 -12.60 -19.85
C LYS A 117 20.41 -12.88 -21.07
N ALA A 118 21.72 -12.78 -20.89
CA ALA A 118 22.72 -12.98 -21.94
C ALA A 118 23.00 -14.46 -22.26
N LEU A 119 22.56 -15.40 -21.42
CA LEU A 119 22.85 -16.82 -21.57
C LEU A 119 21.94 -17.48 -22.61
N GLU A 120 22.52 -18.05 -23.65
CA GLU A 120 21.83 -18.84 -24.67
C GLU A 120 21.62 -20.28 -24.20
N GLU A 121 20.59 -20.48 -23.38
CA GLU A 121 20.18 -21.77 -22.82
C GLU A 121 18.74 -22.09 -23.27
N ALA A 122 18.39 -23.38 -23.37
CA ALA A 122 17.06 -23.80 -23.83
C ALA A 122 15.93 -23.46 -22.84
N GLU A 123 16.24 -23.38 -21.54
CA GLU A 123 15.27 -23.20 -20.45
C GLU A 123 15.61 -21.95 -19.62
N ASN A 124 15.47 -20.77 -20.22
CA ASN A 124 15.79 -19.49 -19.59
C ASN A 124 14.67 -18.45 -19.81
N PHE A 125 13.69 -18.43 -18.90
CA PHE A 125 12.53 -17.55 -19.02
C PHE A 125 12.89 -16.06 -18.93
N VAL A 126 13.98 -15.72 -18.23
CA VAL A 126 14.52 -14.34 -18.19
C VAL A 126 14.88 -13.86 -19.59
N ARG A 127 15.61 -14.70 -20.35
CA ARG A 127 16.02 -14.37 -21.72
C ARG A 127 14.82 -14.32 -22.65
N ASP A 128 13.90 -15.26 -22.53
CA ASP A 128 12.71 -15.33 -23.38
C ASP A 128 11.86 -14.05 -23.24
N HIS A 129 11.56 -13.65 -22.00
CA HIS A 129 10.81 -12.43 -21.74
C HIS A 129 11.59 -11.18 -22.13
N TYR A 130 12.91 -11.13 -21.87
CA TYR A 130 13.76 -10.04 -22.34
C TYR A 130 13.66 -9.82 -23.85
N LEU A 131 13.76 -10.88 -24.66
CA LEU A 131 13.67 -10.79 -26.12
C LEU A 131 12.27 -10.37 -26.57
N ALA A 132 11.22 -10.87 -25.91
CA ALA A 132 9.84 -10.47 -26.19
C ALA A 132 9.61 -8.98 -25.89
N THR A 133 10.03 -8.50 -24.72
CA THR A 133 9.94 -7.08 -24.34
C THR A 133 10.75 -6.20 -25.29
N LYS A 134 11.96 -6.60 -25.68
CA LYS A 134 12.78 -5.85 -26.65
C LYS A 134 12.04 -5.70 -27.98
N ALA A 135 11.48 -6.80 -28.51
CA ALA A 135 10.73 -6.78 -29.76
C ALA A 135 9.48 -5.90 -29.67
N ALA A 136 8.76 -5.95 -28.55
CA ALA A 136 7.59 -5.10 -28.30
C ALA A 136 7.97 -3.59 -28.26
N LEU A 137 9.02 -3.23 -27.54
CA LEU A 137 9.51 -1.85 -27.47
C LEU A 137 9.95 -1.32 -28.85
N ILE A 138 10.63 -2.12 -29.67
CA ILE A 138 10.98 -1.74 -31.05
C ILE A 138 9.72 -1.48 -31.87
N LYS A 139 8.69 -2.32 -31.74
CA LYS A 139 7.39 -2.13 -32.41
C LYS A 139 6.67 -0.86 -31.93
N MET A 140 6.90 -0.44 -30.68
CA MET A 140 6.43 0.82 -30.12
C MET A 140 7.26 2.04 -30.57
N GLY A 141 8.33 1.86 -31.36
CA GLY A 141 9.12 2.96 -31.92
C GLY A 141 10.37 3.36 -31.14
N TYR A 142 10.73 2.60 -30.09
CA TYR A 142 12.03 2.76 -29.44
C TYR A 142 13.16 2.35 -30.40
N SER A 143 14.31 3.03 -30.31
CA SER A 143 15.51 2.58 -31.03
C SER A 143 15.94 1.21 -30.51
N GLU A 144 16.64 0.44 -31.33
CA GLU A 144 17.12 -0.89 -30.94
C GLU A 144 17.98 -0.83 -29.67
N ASP A 145 18.87 0.16 -29.56
CA ASP A 145 19.73 0.37 -28.40
C ASP A 145 18.93 0.74 -27.13
N ASP A 146 17.87 1.55 -27.25
CA ASP A 146 17.05 1.91 -26.09
C ASP A 146 16.14 0.77 -25.66
N ALA A 147 15.56 0.06 -26.64
CA ALA A 147 14.76 -1.14 -26.40
C ALA A 147 15.58 -2.25 -25.74
N ASP A 148 16.83 -2.48 -26.18
CA ASP A 148 17.76 -3.43 -25.57
C ASP A 148 18.03 -3.11 -24.10
N ARG A 149 18.31 -1.83 -23.82
CA ARG A 149 18.60 -1.39 -22.46
C ARG A 149 17.38 -1.52 -21.55
N ARG A 150 16.22 -1.02 -21.98
CA ARG A 150 14.97 -1.03 -21.22
C ARG A 150 14.43 -2.45 -21.02
N ALA A 151 14.46 -3.31 -22.04
CA ALA A 151 13.97 -4.67 -21.93
C ALA A 151 14.76 -5.52 -20.91
N GLY A 152 16.01 -5.14 -20.62
CA GLY A 152 16.83 -5.77 -19.60
C GLY A 152 16.53 -5.34 -18.16
N VAL A 153 15.64 -4.36 -17.95
CA VAL A 153 15.27 -3.89 -16.61
C VAL A 153 14.22 -4.83 -16.01
N ARG A 154 14.40 -5.18 -14.74
CA ARG A 154 13.45 -5.97 -13.93
C ARG A 154 13.15 -5.33 -12.58
N ILE A 155 13.71 -4.17 -12.30
CA ILE A 155 13.56 -3.49 -11.00
C ILE A 155 12.86 -2.17 -11.28
N PHE A 156 11.73 -1.99 -10.61
CA PHE A 156 10.84 -0.86 -10.74
C PHE A 156 10.49 -0.36 -9.35
N ASP A 157 10.45 0.95 -9.19
CA ASP A 157 10.16 1.60 -7.91
C ASP A 157 9.52 2.98 -8.16
N GLU A 158 9.17 3.68 -7.09
CA GLU A 158 8.88 5.11 -7.20
C GLU A 158 10.08 5.93 -7.73
N PRO A 159 9.86 7.16 -8.23
CA PRO A 159 10.96 8.07 -8.50
C PRO A 159 11.84 8.27 -7.25
N PRO A 160 13.17 8.40 -7.39
CA PRO A 160 14.06 8.62 -6.26
C PRO A 160 13.60 9.78 -5.36
N GLY A 161 13.52 9.52 -4.05
CA GLY A 161 13.05 10.47 -3.04
C GLY A 161 11.53 10.65 -2.95
N VAL A 162 10.74 9.82 -3.63
CA VAL A 162 9.29 9.70 -3.46
C VAL A 162 9.00 8.35 -2.81
N HIS A 163 8.18 8.34 -1.75
CA HIS A 163 7.85 7.14 -0.97
C HIS A 163 6.36 7.12 -0.65
N ASN A 164 5.51 7.35 -1.66
CA ASN A 164 4.06 7.26 -1.48
C ASN A 164 3.36 6.67 -2.70
N LEU A 165 2.52 5.68 -2.44
CA LEU A 165 1.51 5.23 -3.38
C LEU A 165 0.20 5.96 -3.10
N ASN A 166 -0.62 6.17 -4.13
CA ASN A 166 -1.96 6.74 -3.93
C ASN A 166 -3.02 5.64 -3.76
N THR A 167 -2.61 4.37 -3.82
CA THR A 167 -3.48 3.19 -3.77
C THR A 167 -4.44 3.25 -2.59
N GLY A 168 -3.95 3.57 -1.38
CA GLY A 168 -4.77 3.68 -0.18
C GLY A 168 -5.81 4.81 -0.25
N ASN A 169 -5.44 5.99 -0.75
CA ASN A 169 -6.36 7.10 -0.91
C ASN A 169 -7.43 6.80 -1.97
N ILE A 170 -7.06 6.18 -3.09
CA ILE A 170 -8.01 5.79 -4.15
C ILE A 170 -8.96 4.74 -3.60
N ALA A 171 -8.45 3.69 -2.95
CA ALA A 171 -9.26 2.66 -2.30
C ALA A 171 -10.24 3.29 -1.29
N GLY A 172 -9.75 4.17 -0.42
CA GLY A 172 -10.54 4.87 0.61
C GLY A 172 -11.67 5.73 0.03
N ALA A 173 -11.44 6.41 -1.09
CA ALA A 173 -12.41 7.24 -1.82
C ALA A 173 -13.37 6.39 -2.69
N SER A 174 -13.97 5.36 -2.10
CA SER A 174 -14.72 4.28 -2.76
C SER A 174 -15.99 4.72 -3.52
N GLY A 175 -16.50 5.91 -3.23
CA GLY A 175 -17.59 6.54 -3.98
C GLY A 175 -17.15 7.10 -5.35
N SER A 176 -15.86 7.36 -5.53
CA SER A 176 -15.30 8.05 -6.71
C SER A 176 -14.88 7.15 -7.88
N TRP A 177 -15.03 5.83 -7.74
CA TRP A 177 -14.69 4.83 -8.76
C TRP A 177 -15.65 3.64 -8.70
N ASP A 178 -15.86 2.99 -9.85
CA ASP A 178 -16.66 1.77 -9.97
C ASP A 178 -15.81 0.56 -10.40
N SER A 179 -14.57 0.81 -10.86
CA SER A 179 -13.57 -0.20 -11.16
C SER A 179 -12.19 0.14 -10.61
N ASP A 180 -11.34 -0.87 -10.48
CA ASP A 180 -9.94 -0.78 -10.05
C ASP A 180 -8.98 -0.19 -11.10
N VAL A 181 -9.44 0.03 -12.34
CA VAL A 181 -8.59 0.45 -13.47
C VAL A 181 -7.85 1.77 -13.20
N GLY A 182 -8.51 2.69 -12.49
CA GLY A 182 -7.91 3.97 -12.11
C GLY A 182 -6.77 3.80 -11.11
N MET A 183 -6.95 2.88 -10.17
CA MET A 183 -5.96 2.55 -9.15
C MET A 183 -4.76 1.82 -9.76
N ALA A 184 -5.00 0.83 -10.62
CA ALA A 184 -3.93 0.14 -11.36
C ALA A 184 -3.13 1.10 -12.25
N ASN A 185 -3.79 2.03 -12.93
CA ASN A 185 -3.10 3.05 -13.71
C ASN A 185 -2.24 3.98 -12.85
N ASP A 186 -2.74 4.44 -11.70
CA ASP A 186 -1.94 5.26 -10.78
C ASP A 186 -0.72 4.49 -10.27
N TYR A 187 -0.90 3.23 -9.87
CA TYR A 187 0.18 2.36 -9.44
C TYR A 187 1.25 2.21 -10.52
N ILE A 188 0.87 1.88 -11.76
CA ILE A 188 1.80 1.77 -12.90
C ILE A 188 2.54 3.08 -13.15
N ASN A 189 1.85 4.23 -13.05
CA ASN A 189 2.48 5.53 -13.27
C ASN A 189 3.50 5.85 -12.18
N LYS A 190 3.20 5.54 -10.92
CA LYS A 190 4.08 5.77 -9.77
C LYS A 190 5.26 4.81 -9.74
N MET A 191 5.01 3.51 -9.85
CA MET A 191 6.03 2.46 -9.77
C MET A 191 6.80 2.26 -11.08
N GLY A 192 6.32 2.81 -12.19
CA GLY A 192 6.91 2.64 -13.52
C GLY A 192 8.23 3.40 -13.73
N HIS A 193 9.13 3.43 -12.75
CA HIS A 193 10.47 4.02 -12.87
C HIS A 193 11.52 2.91 -12.76
N GLY A 194 12.36 2.79 -13.78
CA GLY A 194 13.27 1.65 -13.91
C GLY A 194 14.60 1.84 -13.18
N PHE A 195 15.07 0.78 -12.54
CA PHE A 195 16.38 0.70 -11.88
C PHE A 195 17.18 -0.46 -12.48
N GLY A 196 18.47 -0.23 -12.75
CA GLY A 196 19.35 -1.22 -13.35
C GLY A 196 19.66 -0.96 -14.83
N ASN A 197 20.66 -1.67 -15.36
CA ASN A 197 21.19 -1.50 -16.72
C ASN A 197 21.52 -0.05 -17.10
N GLY A 198 22.03 0.70 -16.11
CA GLY A 198 22.40 2.12 -16.25
C GLY A 198 21.29 3.12 -15.94
N PHE A 199 20.08 2.66 -15.62
CA PHE A 199 18.96 3.50 -15.18
C PHE A 199 18.85 3.53 -13.65
N TRP A 200 18.36 4.64 -13.12
CA TRP A 200 18.15 4.89 -11.70
C TRP A 200 16.94 5.81 -11.48
N GLY A 201 15.75 5.29 -11.80
CA GLY A 201 14.48 5.98 -11.57
C GLY A 201 13.96 6.76 -12.77
N GLU A 202 14.46 6.53 -13.98
CA GLU A 202 13.88 7.12 -15.19
C GLU A 202 12.48 6.54 -15.47
N PRO A 203 11.55 7.35 -16.02
CA PRO A 203 10.23 6.87 -16.42
C PRO A 203 10.29 5.75 -17.47
N MET A 204 9.56 4.67 -17.18
CA MET A 204 9.51 3.43 -17.95
C MET A 204 8.13 2.77 -17.90
N GLN A 205 7.04 3.54 -17.82
CA GLN A 205 5.67 3.00 -17.69
C GLN A 205 5.33 1.99 -18.80
N ASP A 206 5.75 2.25 -20.03
CA ASP A 206 5.57 1.32 -21.16
C ASP A 206 6.32 0.00 -20.97
N THR A 207 7.59 0.06 -20.54
CA THR A 207 8.38 -1.14 -20.20
C THR A 207 7.80 -1.87 -19.00
N PHE A 208 7.32 -1.15 -17.98
CA PHE A 208 6.75 -1.73 -16.77
C PHE A 208 5.48 -2.52 -17.10
N LYS A 209 4.58 -1.97 -17.93
CA LYS A 209 3.41 -2.69 -18.45
C LYS A 209 3.81 -3.99 -19.13
N LEU A 210 4.80 -3.96 -20.04
CA LEU A 210 5.31 -5.18 -20.69
C LEU A 210 5.96 -6.16 -19.70
N ALA A 211 6.59 -5.66 -18.64
CA ALA A 211 7.23 -6.49 -17.62
C ALA A 211 6.20 -7.20 -16.71
N LEU A 212 5.06 -6.56 -16.44
CA LEU A 212 3.93 -7.10 -15.68
C LEU A 212 3.22 -8.26 -16.41
N GLU A 213 3.29 -8.32 -17.74
CA GLU A 213 2.68 -9.41 -18.51
C GLU A 213 3.22 -10.78 -18.08
N GLY A 214 2.33 -11.72 -17.77
CA GLY A 214 2.70 -13.09 -17.42
C GLY A 214 3.33 -13.26 -16.05
N VAL A 215 3.22 -12.28 -15.14
CA VAL A 215 3.51 -12.49 -13.71
C VAL A 215 2.48 -13.47 -13.14
N GLU A 216 2.94 -14.63 -12.67
CA GLU A 216 2.06 -15.69 -12.15
C GLU A 216 1.90 -15.62 -10.63
N LYS A 217 2.94 -15.12 -9.94
CA LYS A 217 2.96 -14.98 -8.49
C LYS A 217 3.50 -13.62 -8.08
N VAL A 218 2.99 -13.05 -6.99
CA VAL A 218 3.57 -11.89 -6.29
C VAL A 218 3.94 -12.32 -4.88
N VAL A 219 5.18 -12.05 -4.49
CA VAL A 219 5.73 -12.42 -3.19
C VAL A 219 6.06 -11.18 -2.38
N HIS A 220 5.54 -11.12 -1.16
CA HIS A 220 5.96 -10.21 -0.09
C HIS A 220 6.64 -11.01 1.03
N SER A 221 7.28 -10.35 1.99
CA SER A 221 7.79 -10.99 3.22
C SER A 221 7.08 -10.50 4.47
N SER A 222 7.03 -11.34 5.50
CA SER A 222 6.72 -10.90 6.87
C SER A 222 7.54 -11.67 7.88
N SER A 223 8.24 -10.94 8.75
CA SER A 223 9.18 -11.47 9.74
C SER A 223 8.82 -11.09 11.18
N THR A 224 7.70 -10.38 11.39
CA THR A 224 7.27 -9.92 12.71
C THR A 224 5.82 -10.28 13.02
N MET A 225 5.53 -10.56 14.28
CA MET A 225 4.16 -10.66 14.80
C MET A 225 3.60 -9.31 15.29
N LEU A 226 4.38 -8.23 15.21
CA LEU A 226 3.97 -6.91 15.71
C LEU A 226 2.90 -6.28 14.80
N TYR A 227 3.13 -6.29 13.50
CA TYR A 227 2.19 -5.81 12.48
C TYR A 227 1.91 -6.91 11.47
N GLY A 228 0.89 -6.70 10.64
CA GLY A 228 0.57 -7.59 9.54
C GLY A 228 -0.18 -6.97 8.38
N ALA A 229 -0.78 -7.82 7.54
CA ALA A 229 -1.39 -7.41 6.28
C ALA A 229 -2.70 -6.64 6.48
N LEU A 230 -3.29 -6.67 7.68
CA LEU A 230 -4.47 -5.90 8.09
C LEU A 230 -4.12 -4.90 9.21
N ASP A 231 -2.85 -4.57 9.39
CA ASP A 231 -2.36 -3.64 10.44
C ASP A 231 -1.89 -2.30 9.88
N ASN A 232 -1.53 -2.26 8.60
CA ASN A 232 -1.16 -1.05 7.87
C ASN A 232 -1.68 -1.13 6.43
N ASP A 233 -1.76 0.04 5.80
CA ASP A 233 -2.16 0.19 4.42
C ASP A 233 -1.07 -0.22 3.42
N ASP A 234 0.21 -0.02 3.77
CA ASP A 234 1.33 -0.31 2.88
C ASP A 234 1.26 -1.72 2.27
N PHE A 235 0.86 -2.75 3.03
CA PHE A 235 0.85 -4.13 2.53
C PHE A 235 -0.06 -4.28 1.29
N PHE A 236 -1.31 -3.81 1.35
CA PHE A 236 -2.19 -3.84 0.18
C PHE A 236 -1.82 -2.76 -0.85
N MET A 237 -1.26 -1.62 -0.40
CA MET A 237 -0.88 -0.55 -1.32
C MET A 237 0.20 -1.00 -2.31
N TYR A 238 1.22 -1.72 -1.83
CA TYR A 238 2.29 -2.27 -2.66
C TYR A 238 1.91 -3.60 -3.30
N MET A 239 1.50 -4.60 -2.50
CA MET A 239 1.23 -5.94 -3.02
C MET A 239 -0.11 -6.01 -3.77
N GLY A 240 -1.18 -5.46 -3.19
CA GLY A 240 -2.50 -5.41 -3.82
C GLY A 240 -2.53 -4.49 -5.04
N GLY A 241 -1.90 -3.31 -4.95
CA GLY A 241 -1.75 -2.39 -6.10
C GLY A 241 -0.99 -3.02 -7.28
N LEU A 242 0.06 -3.79 -6.98
CA LEU A 242 0.78 -4.59 -7.98
C LEU A 242 -0.11 -5.68 -8.59
N ALA A 243 -0.83 -6.44 -7.76
CA ALA A 243 -1.74 -7.48 -8.22
C ALA A 243 -2.85 -6.92 -9.14
N ALA A 244 -3.45 -5.79 -8.77
CA ALA A 244 -4.42 -5.07 -9.60
C ALA A 244 -3.80 -4.61 -10.94
N SER A 245 -2.54 -4.19 -10.92
CA SER A 245 -1.81 -3.80 -12.13
C SER A 245 -1.52 -4.99 -13.03
N VAL A 246 -1.11 -6.14 -12.47
CA VAL A 246 -0.94 -7.40 -13.22
C VAL A 246 -2.28 -7.83 -13.82
N ARG A 247 -3.37 -7.82 -13.05
CA ARG A 247 -4.72 -8.14 -13.54
C ARG A 247 -5.15 -7.21 -14.68
N THR A 248 -4.91 -5.90 -14.55
CA THR A 248 -5.27 -4.92 -15.57
C THR A 248 -4.53 -5.16 -16.89
N VAL A 249 -3.26 -5.59 -16.82
CA VAL A 249 -2.43 -5.84 -18.00
C VAL A 249 -2.69 -7.22 -18.61
N SER A 250 -2.84 -8.26 -17.78
CA SER A 250 -2.88 -9.66 -18.21
C SER A 250 -4.28 -10.30 -18.24
N GLY A 251 -5.26 -9.66 -17.60
CA GLY A 251 -6.62 -10.16 -17.43
C GLY A 251 -6.80 -11.21 -16.33
N VAL A 252 -5.74 -11.60 -15.62
CA VAL A 252 -5.78 -12.63 -14.55
C VAL A 252 -5.08 -12.16 -13.29
N ASN A 253 -5.58 -12.58 -12.13
CA ASN A 253 -4.90 -12.32 -10.86
C ASN A 253 -3.64 -13.19 -10.74
N PRO A 254 -2.50 -12.63 -10.29
CA PRO A 254 -1.39 -13.45 -9.83
C PRO A 254 -1.74 -14.07 -8.47
N GLU A 255 -1.16 -15.23 -8.19
CA GLU A 255 -1.24 -15.78 -6.84
C GLU A 255 -0.38 -14.96 -5.87
N LEU A 256 -0.92 -14.67 -4.69
CA LEU A 256 -0.29 -13.83 -3.69
C LEU A 256 0.29 -14.69 -2.59
N MET A 257 1.60 -14.55 -2.36
CA MET A 257 2.32 -15.33 -1.35
C MET A 257 3.12 -14.43 -0.40
N VAL A 258 3.31 -14.92 0.82
CA VAL A 258 4.13 -14.30 1.85
C VAL A 258 5.24 -15.26 2.25
N THR A 259 6.49 -14.82 2.10
CA THR A 259 7.64 -15.41 2.79
C THR A 259 7.47 -15.14 4.29
N ASN A 260 6.82 -16.09 4.98
CA ASN A 260 6.43 -15.95 6.38
C ASN A 260 7.53 -16.54 7.27
N THR A 261 8.25 -15.65 7.92
CA THR A 261 9.34 -15.98 8.86
C THR A 261 9.01 -15.53 10.28
N ARG A 262 7.73 -15.21 10.57
CA ARG A 262 7.24 -14.78 11.88
C ARG A 262 7.48 -15.83 12.97
N ASP A 263 7.40 -17.12 12.62
CA ASP A 263 7.86 -18.24 13.44
C ASP A 263 9.22 -18.73 12.91
N PRO A 264 10.35 -18.36 13.55
CA PRO A 264 11.67 -18.81 13.13
C PRO A 264 11.87 -20.32 13.19
N ALA A 265 11.04 -21.05 13.95
CA ALA A 265 11.11 -22.51 14.00
C ALA A 265 10.43 -23.18 12.80
N ASN A 266 9.45 -22.52 12.17
CA ASN A 266 8.67 -23.05 11.06
C ASN A 266 8.46 -21.98 9.95
N PRO A 267 9.53 -21.50 9.29
CA PRO A 267 9.38 -20.57 8.18
C PRO A 267 8.72 -21.27 6.98
N GLU A 268 7.77 -20.58 6.34
CA GLU A 268 6.98 -21.12 5.24
C GLU A 268 6.71 -20.09 4.14
N MET A 269 6.40 -20.59 2.94
CA MET A 269 5.71 -19.83 1.90
C MET A 269 4.22 -19.96 2.13
N ALA A 270 3.60 -18.93 2.71
CA ALA A 270 2.16 -18.90 2.96
C ALA A 270 1.43 -18.23 1.80
N SER A 271 0.27 -18.74 1.41
CA SER A 271 -0.66 -17.97 0.59
C SER A 271 -1.22 -16.78 1.39
N LEU A 272 -1.53 -15.68 0.71
CA LEU A 272 -1.96 -14.44 1.37
C LEU A 272 -3.29 -14.62 2.11
N ASP A 273 -4.24 -15.38 1.55
CA ASP A 273 -5.52 -15.72 2.16
C ASP A 273 -5.32 -16.43 3.51
N LYS A 274 -4.44 -17.45 3.57
CA LYS A 274 -4.08 -18.15 4.81
C LYS A 274 -3.43 -17.19 5.82
N PHE A 275 -2.54 -16.33 5.34
CA PHE A 275 -1.83 -15.36 6.18
C PHE A 275 -2.79 -14.36 6.82
N ILE A 276 -3.69 -13.76 6.03
CA ILE A 276 -4.72 -12.82 6.49
C ILE A 276 -5.75 -13.50 7.39
N ALA A 277 -6.23 -14.69 7.04
CA ALA A 277 -7.18 -15.43 7.88
C ALA A 277 -6.61 -15.75 9.27
N SER A 278 -5.33 -16.12 9.33
CA SER A 278 -4.63 -16.35 10.60
C SER A 278 -4.51 -15.05 11.40
N GLU A 279 -4.13 -13.95 10.75
CA GLU A 279 -4.01 -12.64 11.41
C GLU A 279 -5.36 -12.15 11.94
N PHE A 280 -6.40 -12.22 11.11
CA PHE A 280 -7.77 -11.85 11.45
C PHE A 280 -8.28 -12.58 12.68
N SER A 281 -8.16 -13.91 12.67
CA SER A 281 -8.67 -14.76 13.75
C SER A 281 -7.90 -14.61 15.05
N THR A 282 -6.59 -14.35 14.99
CA THR A 282 -5.73 -14.25 16.18
C THR A 282 -5.70 -12.86 16.78
N ARG A 283 -6.14 -11.83 16.03
CA ARG A 283 -6.07 -10.43 16.40
C ARG A 283 -7.46 -9.76 16.38
N TYR A 284 -8.00 -9.41 15.21
CA TYR A 284 -9.11 -8.45 15.13
C TYR A 284 -10.45 -8.99 15.64
N ILE A 285 -10.70 -10.30 15.63
CA ILE A 285 -11.91 -10.88 16.24
C ILE A 285 -11.63 -11.58 17.59
N ASN A 286 -10.40 -11.49 18.09
CA ASN A 286 -9.98 -12.13 19.32
C ASN A 286 -10.33 -11.26 20.54
N PRO A 287 -11.11 -11.76 21.51
CA PRO A 287 -11.46 -11.01 22.73
C PRO A 287 -10.25 -10.42 23.46
N ALA A 288 -9.10 -11.11 23.49
CA ALA A 288 -7.92 -10.61 24.17
C ALA A 288 -7.32 -9.35 23.52
N TRP A 289 -7.40 -9.25 22.20
CA TRP A 289 -6.96 -8.05 21.49
C TRP A 289 -7.99 -6.93 21.66
N ILE A 290 -9.28 -7.25 21.58
CA ILE A 290 -10.38 -6.29 21.76
C ILE A 290 -10.31 -5.68 23.17
N GLU A 291 -10.11 -6.49 24.21
CA GLU A 291 -9.94 -6.02 25.60
C GLU A 291 -8.73 -5.08 25.72
N GLY A 292 -7.61 -5.43 25.06
CA GLY A 292 -6.43 -4.58 24.99
C GLY A 292 -6.69 -3.24 24.31
N MET A 293 -7.44 -3.22 23.20
CA MET A 293 -7.84 -1.99 22.53
C MET A 293 -8.83 -1.18 23.37
N GLN A 294 -9.79 -1.82 24.03
CA GLN A 294 -10.73 -1.14 24.91
C GLN A 294 -10.02 -0.42 26.07
N ALA A 295 -8.94 -1.01 26.60
CA ALA A 295 -8.12 -0.40 27.64
C ALA A 295 -7.40 0.89 27.19
N GLU A 296 -7.23 1.10 25.88
CA GLU A 296 -6.61 2.29 25.29
C GLU A 296 -7.66 3.37 24.88
N GLY A 297 -8.94 3.16 25.18
CA GLY A 297 -10.02 4.14 24.99
C GLY A 297 -10.16 4.61 23.54
N TYR A 298 -10.26 5.92 23.33
CA TYR A 298 -10.32 6.55 22.00
C TYR A 298 -9.25 6.04 21.00
N ALA A 299 -8.01 5.81 21.45
CA ALA A 299 -6.95 5.34 20.56
C ALA A 299 -7.21 3.91 20.08
N GLY A 300 -7.63 3.02 20.98
CA GLY A 300 -8.02 1.66 20.63
C GLY A 300 -9.24 1.61 19.72
N ALA A 301 -10.24 2.47 19.97
CA ALA A 301 -11.40 2.59 19.08
C ALA A 301 -10.99 2.99 17.65
N ARG A 302 -10.01 3.89 17.50
CA ARG A 302 -9.46 4.26 16.19
C ARG A 302 -8.71 3.12 15.53
N THR A 303 -7.89 2.37 16.26
CA THR A 303 -7.19 1.19 15.72
C THR A 303 -8.17 0.08 15.28
N MET A 304 -9.34 -0.03 15.92
CA MET A 304 -10.42 -0.90 15.42
C MET A 304 -11.01 -0.43 14.08
N VAL A 305 -10.99 0.86 13.76
CA VAL A 305 -11.38 1.35 12.43
C VAL A 305 -10.35 0.95 11.38
N GLU A 306 -9.06 1.07 11.71
CA GLU A 306 -7.95 0.88 10.77
C GLU A 306 -7.97 -0.50 10.12
N PHE A 307 -8.17 -1.60 10.88
CA PHE A 307 -8.20 -2.93 10.26
C PHE A 307 -9.39 -3.13 9.31
N VAL A 308 -10.54 -2.50 9.60
CA VAL A 308 -11.74 -2.55 8.74
C VAL A 308 -11.46 -1.82 7.42
N GLU A 309 -10.76 -0.68 7.49
CA GLU A 309 -10.29 0.06 6.32
C GLU A 309 -9.26 -0.74 5.51
N TYR A 310 -8.39 -1.52 6.17
CA TYR A 310 -7.40 -2.36 5.49
C TYR A 310 -7.99 -3.63 4.89
N MET A 311 -9.02 -4.22 5.51
CA MET A 311 -9.84 -5.27 4.88
C MET A 311 -10.43 -4.75 3.57
N TRP A 312 -11.00 -3.54 3.60
CA TRP A 312 -11.48 -2.90 2.38
C TRP A 312 -10.37 -2.61 1.37
N GLY A 313 -9.18 -2.18 1.82
CA GLY A 313 -8.03 -1.97 0.93
C GLY A 313 -7.67 -3.24 0.15
N TRP A 314 -7.73 -4.40 0.80
CA TRP A 314 -7.58 -5.68 0.13
C TRP A 314 -8.72 -5.97 -0.83
N ASP A 315 -9.99 -5.78 -0.46
CA ASP A 315 -11.10 -5.99 -1.38
C ASP A 315 -11.01 -5.12 -2.63
N ALA A 316 -10.70 -3.83 -2.44
CA ALA A 316 -10.58 -2.86 -3.52
C ALA A 316 -9.46 -3.23 -4.51
N THR A 317 -8.38 -3.85 -4.04
CA THR A 317 -7.23 -4.21 -4.87
C THR A 317 -7.28 -5.65 -5.37
N VAL A 318 -7.77 -6.59 -4.57
CA VAL A 318 -7.81 -8.03 -4.81
C VAL A 318 -9.00 -8.63 -4.06
N SER A 319 -10.19 -8.54 -4.68
CA SER A 319 -11.48 -8.94 -4.11
C SER A 319 -11.63 -10.41 -3.67
N GLU A 320 -10.63 -11.25 -3.94
CA GLU A 320 -10.63 -12.67 -3.59
C GLU A 320 -9.98 -12.93 -2.21
N VAL A 321 -9.37 -11.91 -1.60
CA VAL A 321 -8.56 -12.06 -0.38
C VAL A 321 -9.40 -11.97 0.90
N VAL A 322 -10.43 -11.12 0.92
CA VAL A 322 -11.33 -10.98 2.06
C VAL A 322 -12.67 -11.60 1.68
N ASP A 323 -13.11 -12.60 2.45
CA ASP A 323 -14.36 -13.32 2.17
C ASP A 323 -15.57 -12.71 2.90
N ASP A 324 -16.78 -13.03 2.43
CA ASP A 324 -18.05 -12.61 3.06
C ASP A 324 -18.10 -12.98 4.56
N ARG A 325 -17.44 -14.07 4.96
CA ARG A 325 -17.43 -14.55 6.34
C ARG A 325 -16.58 -13.64 7.23
N MET A 326 -15.47 -13.08 6.75
CA MET A 326 -14.68 -12.11 7.49
C MET A 326 -15.47 -10.81 7.74
N TRP A 327 -16.22 -10.33 6.75
CA TRP A 327 -17.14 -9.20 6.94
C TRP A 327 -18.26 -9.51 7.92
N GLN A 328 -18.87 -10.70 7.79
CA GLN A 328 -19.91 -11.15 8.70
C GLN A 328 -19.39 -11.28 10.14
N GLU A 329 -18.22 -11.88 10.35
CA GLU A 329 -17.61 -12.01 11.67
C GLU A 329 -17.23 -10.64 12.26
N THR A 330 -16.80 -9.69 11.43
CA THR A 330 -16.56 -8.31 11.85
C THR A 330 -17.85 -7.64 12.32
N PHE A 331 -18.95 -7.79 11.57
CA PHE A 331 -20.26 -7.31 11.98
C PHE A 331 -20.72 -7.93 13.30
N GLU A 332 -20.65 -9.26 13.43
CA GLU A 332 -21.07 -9.94 14.66
C GLU A 332 -20.28 -9.47 15.88
N VAL A 333 -18.96 -9.30 15.76
CA VAL A 333 -18.10 -8.89 16.87
C VAL A 333 -18.29 -7.42 17.24
N TYR A 334 -18.25 -6.51 16.26
CA TYR A 334 -18.18 -5.08 16.52
C TYR A 334 -19.54 -4.37 16.56
N VAL A 335 -20.57 -4.96 15.95
CA VAL A 335 -21.93 -4.39 15.90
C VAL A 335 -22.90 -5.17 16.78
N GLN A 336 -22.88 -6.50 16.72
CA GLN A 336 -23.74 -7.35 17.55
C GLN A 336 -23.13 -7.69 18.91
N ASP A 337 -21.88 -7.30 19.17
CA ASP A 337 -21.18 -7.58 20.42
C ASP A 337 -21.16 -9.08 20.76
N LYS A 338 -20.78 -9.92 19.78
CA LYS A 338 -20.76 -11.40 19.87
C LYS A 338 -20.08 -11.96 21.13
N HIS A 339 -19.14 -11.22 21.72
CA HIS A 339 -18.36 -11.63 22.89
C HIS A 339 -18.88 -11.04 24.21
N ASP A 340 -20.01 -10.31 24.20
CA ASP A 340 -20.60 -9.63 25.36
C ASP A 340 -19.60 -8.68 26.07
N MET A 341 -18.84 -7.91 25.29
CA MET A 341 -17.75 -7.04 25.77
C MET A 341 -18.17 -5.57 25.92
N GLY A 342 -19.45 -5.26 25.75
CA GLY A 342 -19.97 -3.90 25.88
C GLY A 342 -19.53 -3.00 24.72
N MET A 343 -19.36 -3.55 23.52
CA MET A 343 -18.83 -2.82 22.35
C MET A 343 -19.60 -1.54 22.06
N ARG A 344 -20.93 -1.56 22.22
CA ARG A 344 -21.77 -0.38 22.06
C ARG A 344 -21.44 0.72 23.07
N GLU A 345 -21.41 0.39 24.37
CA GLU A 345 -21.10 1.35 25.43
C GLU A 345 -19.69 1.91 25.27
N PHE A 346 -18.74 1.04 24.90
CA PHE A 346 -17.36 1.42 24.60
C PHE A 346 -17.31 2.47 23.48
N PHE A 347 -17.90 2.21 22.32
CA PHE A 347 -17.88 3.18 21.22
C PHE A 347 -18.65 4.46 21.58
N GLU A 348 -19.85 4.37 22.17
CA GLU A 348 -20.62 5.56 22.57
C GLU A 348 -19.84 6.47 23.55
N THR A 349 -19.05 5.86 24.44
CA THR A 349 -18.25 6.59 25.43
C THR A 349 -16.95 7.13 24.86
N GLU A 350 -16.20 6.29 24.14
CA GLU A 350 -14.83 6.60 23.72
C GLU A 350 -14.79 7.28 22.36
N SER A 351 -15.56 6.80 21.37
CA SER A 351 -15.62 7.39 20.03
C SER A 351 -16.84 6.87 19.22
N PRO A 352 -18.00 7.56 19.26
CA PRO A 352 -19.13 7.17 18.41
C PRO A 352 -18.80 7.33 16.93
N TYR A 353 -17.85 8.20 16.61
CA TYR A 353 -17.35 8.43 15.26
C TYR A 353 -16.52 7.27 14.70
N ALA A 354 -15.77 6.56 15.56
CA ALA A 354 -15.09 5.32 15.15
C ALA A 354 -16.10 4.23 14.77
N PHE A 355 -17.17 4.07 15.56
CA PHE A 355 -18.26 3.17 15.19
C PHE A 355 -18.92 3.56 13.87
N GLN A 356 -19.11 4.86 13.63
CA GLN A 356 -19.67 5.35 12.37
C GLN A 356 -18.79 4.99 11.17
N ASP A 357 -17.45 5.09 11.28
CA ASP A 357 -16.54 4.69 10.19
C ASP A 357 -16.61 3.18 9.94
N VAL A 358 -16.58 2.36 11.01
CA VAL A 358 -16.72 0.90 10.94
C VAL A 358 -18.04 0.51 10.24
N ALA A 359 -19.16 1.10 10.66
CA ALA A 359 -20.46 0.80 10.09
C ALA A 359 -20.62 1.34 8.66
N ALA A 360 -20.14 2.56 8.38
CA ALA A 360 -20.17 3.14 7.04
C ALA A 360 -19.34 2.30 6.06
N ARG A 361 -18.15 1.84 6.46
CA ARG A 361 -17.33 0.99 5.62
C ARG A 361 -18.02 -0.33 5.29
N MET A 362 -18.58 -1.02 6.29
CA MET A 362 -19.33 -2.25 6.06
C MET A 362 -20.55 -2.04 5.13
N LEU A 363 -21.28 -0.93 5.28
CA LEU A 363 -22.38 -0.57 4.37
C LEU A 363 -21.90 -0.26 2.95
N GLU A 364 -20.72 0.34 2.81
CA GLU A 364 -20.09 0.60 1.52
C GLU A 364 -19.68 -0.69 0.81
N VAL A 365 -19.14 -1.66 1.55
CA VAL A 365 -18.78 -2.98 1.01
C VAL A 365 -20.03 -3.68 0.49
N ILE A 366 -21.16 -3.60 1.20
CA ILE A 366 -22.47 -4.07 0.73
C ILE A 366 -22.91 -3.31 -0.52
N ARG A 367 -22.86 -1.97 -0.52
CA ARG A 367 -23.29 -1.13 -1.66
C ARG A 367 -22.50 -1.43 -2.94
N LYS A 368 -21.22 -1.77 -2.80
CA LYS A 368 -20.32 -2.11 -3.91
C LYS A 368 -20.34 -3.60 -4.28
N ASP A 369 -21.22 -4.39 -3.66
CA ASP A 369 -21.39 -5.83 -3.89
C ASP A 369 -20.18 -6.71 -3.53
N TYR A 370 -19.23 -6.21 -2.74
CA TYR A 370 -18.07 -6.98 -2.24
C TYR A 370 -18.44 -7.88 -1.05
N TRP A 371 -19.53 -7.54 -0.33
CA TRP A 371 -20.06 -8.37 0.73
C TRP A 371 -21.55 -8.63 0.51
N GLN A 372 -21.91 -9.90 0.33
CA GLN A 372 -23.30 -10.32 0.14
C GLN A 372 -24.02 -10.56 1.48
N ALA A 373 -24.21 -9.47 2.24
CA ALA A 373 -24.94 -9.51 3.51
C ALA A 373 -26.43 -9.83 3.33
N ASP A 374 -27.00 -10.62 4.25
CA ASP A 374 -28.44 -10.84 4.28
C ASP A 374 -29.21 -9.57 4.70
N ALA A 375 -30.53 -9.60 4.51
CA ALA A 375 -31.38 -8.44 4.78
C ALA A 375 -31.37 -8.04 6.26
N ASP A 376 -31.28 -9.00 7.18
CA ASP A 376 -31.33 -8.74 8.61
C ASP A 376 -30.04 -8.04 9.06
N THR A 377 -28.88 -8.54 8.62
CA THR A 377 -27.56 -7.95 8.85
C THR A 377 -27.47 -6.54 8.30
N ARG A 378 -27.88 -6.33 7.04
CA ARG A 378 -27.89 -5.00 6.41
C ARG A 378 -28.81 -4.04 7.17
N ASN A 379 -30.02 -4.49 7.54
CA ASN A 379 -30.99 -3.65 8.24
C ASN A 379 -30.53 -3.27 9.66
N GLU A 380 -29.93 -4.20 10.41
CA GLU A 380 -29.37 -3.89 11.73
C GLU A 380 -28.21 -2.90 11.60
N LEU A 381 -27.30 -3.11 10.63
CA LEU A 381 -26.18 -2.20 10.40
C LEU A 381 -26.66 -0.78 10.05
N LEU A 382 -27.64 -0.66 9.15
CA LEU A 382 -28.29 0.61 8.82
C LEU A 382 -28.91 1.26 10.05
N GLN A 383 -29.65 0.50 10.86
CA GLN A 383 -30.29 1.00 12.07
C GLN A 383 -29.26 1.59 13.03
N ARG A 384 -28.17 0.86 13.29
CA ARG A 384 -27.11 1.28 14.21
C ARG A 384 -26.38 2.51 13.71
N TYR A 385 -26.04 2.54 12.42
CA TYR A 385 -25.36 3.68 11.80
C TYR A 385 -26.21 4.95 11.86
N VAL A 386 -27.48 4.86 11.42
CA VAL A 386 -28.42 6.00 11.43
C VAL A 386 -28.67 6.49 12.86
N ALA A 387 -28.85 5.58 13.82
CA ALA A 387 -29.03 5.95 15.23
C ALA A 387 -27.82 6.72 15.78
N SER A 388 -26.60 6.23 15.51
CA SER A 388 -25.37 6.91 15.94
C SER A 388 -25.24 8.31 15.34
N VAL A 389 -25.51 8.47 14.04
CA VAL A 389 -25.46 9.79 13.39
C VAL A 389 -26.53 10.75 13.94
N ASN A 390 -27.74 10.25 14.20
CA ASN A 390 -28.81 11.06 14.76
C ASN A 390 -28.52 11.54 16.19
N GLU A 391 -27.84 10.71 16.99
CA GLU A 391 -27.52 11.03 18.38
C GLU A 391 -26.25 11.89 18.51
N PHE A 392 -25.19 11.56 17.78
CA PHE A 392 -23.85 12.15 17.96
C PHE A 392 -23.42 13.09 16.83
N GLY A 393 -24.24 13.24 15.79
CA GLY A 393 -23.87 13.89 14.54
C GLY A 393 -23.01 12.99 13.64
N ILE A 394 -22.80 13.42 12.40
CA ILE A 394 -22.01 12.68 11.42
C ILE A 394 -20.50 12.95 11.57
N ASN A 395 -19.70 11.89 11.61
CA ASN A 395 -18.27 11.92 11.36
C ASN A 395 -18.01 12.11 9.87
N CYS A 396 -17.23 13.11 9.47
CA CYS A 396 -16.90 13.33 8.06
C CYS A 396 -15.53 12.76 7.71
N THR A 397 -15.54 11.63 7.00
CA THR A 397 -14.38 10.95 6.41
C THR A 397 -14.64 10.70 4.92
N GLU A 398 -13.68 10.07 4.23
CA GLU A 398 -13.82 9.71 2.82
C GLU A 398 -15.00 8.75 2.58
N VAL A 399 -15.27 7.84 3.52
CA VAL A 399 -16.36 6.84 3.39
C VAL A 399 -17.75 7.38 3.76
N SER A 400 -17.84 8.50 4.48
CA SER A 400 -19.10 9.10 4.89
C SER A 400 -19.43 10.37 4.08
N CYS A 401 -19.04 11.54 4.57
CA CYS A 401 -19.27 12.83 3.90
C CYS A 401 -18.59 12.91 2.52
N GLY A 402 -17.46 12.22 2.32
CA GLY A 402 -16.79 12.08 1.03
C GLY A 402 -17.49 11.13 0.05
N ASN A 403 -18.52 10.40 0.51
CA ASN A 403 -19.23 9.40 -0.27
C ASN A 403 -20.75 9.65 -0.25
N PRO A 404 -21.23 10.71 -0.93
CA PRO A 404 -22.66 10.97 -1.06
C PRO A 404 -23.44 9.81 -1.70
N ARG A 405 -22.79 8.97 -2.52
CA ARG A 405 -23.40 7.74 -3.08
C ARG A 405 -23.73 6.72 -1.99
N LEU A 406 -22.87 6.57 -0.98
CA LEU A 406 -23.19 5.77 0.20
C LEU A 406 -24.34 6.38 1.00
N MET A 407 -24.32 7.69 1.21
CA MET A 407 -25.38 8.37 1.96
C MET A 407 -26.75 8.23 1.28
N GLU A 408 -26.78 8.28 -0.06
CA GLU A 408 -27.97 7.98 -0.87
C GLU A 408 -28.43 6.54 -0.66
N PHE A 409 -27.52 5.56 -0.75
CA PHE A 409 -27.81 4.16 -0.48
C PHE A 409 -28.40 3.91 0.91
N VAL A 410 -27.87 4.57 1.96
CA VAL A 410 -28.39 4.47 3.33
C VAL A 410 -29.85 4.94 3.40
N LEU A 411 -30.17 6.05 2.74
CA LEU A 411 -31.54 6.59 2.69
C LEU A 411 -32.50 5.69 1.91
N GLU A 412 -32.06 5.13 0.78
CA GLU A 412 -32.86 4.23 -0.04
C GLU A 412 -33.15 2.91 0.67
N GLN A 413 -32.11 2.25 1.19
CA GLN A 413 -32.27 0.98 1.89
C GLN A 413 -33.04 1.14 3.20
N GLY A 414 -32.83 2.24 3.93
CA GLY A 414 -33.62 2.56 5.13
C GLY A 414 -35.12 2.69 4.86
N ARG A 415 -35.51 3.21 3.68
CA ARG A 415 -36.91 3.30 3.26
C ARG A 415 -37.48 1.94 2.84
N ILE A 416 -36.70 1.15 2.10
CA ILE A 416 -37.12 -0.17 1.60
C ILE A 416 -37.31 -1.17 2.75
N GLY A 417 -36.40 -1.16 3.74
CA GLY A 417 -36.42 -2.11 4.84
C GLY A 417 -37.55 -1.92 5.85
N GLU A 418 -38.34 -0.83 5.75
CA GLU A 418 -39.33 -0.41 6.75
C GLU A 418 -38.81 -0.50 8.20
N ILE A 419 -37.52 -0.17 8.40
CA ILE A 419 -36.80 -0.40 9.65
C ILE A 419 -37.50 0.40 10.77
N PRO A 420 -38.12 -0.25 11.76
CA PRO A 420 -38.87 0.47 12.79
C PRO A 420 -37.94 1.39 13.60
N ALA A 421 -38.41 2.62 13.85
CA ALA A 421 -37.76 3.60 14.75
C ALA A 421 -36.44 4.24 14.26
N ILE A 422 -36.15 4.26 12.95
CA ILE A 422 -35.07 5.10 12.40
C ILE A 422 -35.60 6.46 11.90
N ASP A 423 -34.98 7.56 12.32
CA ASP A 423 -35.30 8.91 11.85
C ASP A 423 -34.39 9.26 10.66
N LEU A 424 -34.83 8.90 9.46
CA LEU A 424 -34.08 9.18 8.22
C LEU A 424 -34.08 10.66 7.84
N ASP A 425 -35.04 11.45 8.32
CA ASP A 425 -35.10 12.89 8.06
C ASP A 425 -34.05 13.63 8.91
N ALA A 426 -33.89 13.23 10.18
CA ALA A 426 -32.78 13.69 11.03
C ALA A 426 -31.41 13.31 10.44
N PHE A 427 -31.28 12.07 9.94
CA PHE A 427 -30.04 11.59 9.32
C PHE A 427 -29.70 12.44 8.08
N ARG A 428 -30.67 12.59 7.17
CA ARG A 428 -30.52 13.45 5.99
C ARG A 428 -30.10 14.85 6.38
N ALA A 429 -30.78 15.46 7.36
CA ALA A 429 -30.47 16.81 7.80
C ALA A 429 -29.04 16.90 8.35
N ALA A 430 -28.59 15.93 9.15
CA ALA A 430 -27.22 15.89 9.67
C ALA A 430 -26.19 15.84 8.54
N VAL A 431 -26.39 14.95 7.56
CA VAL A 431 -25.49 14.76 6.41
C VAL A 431 -25.48 15.99 5.50
N GLU A 432 -26.65 16.47 5.05
CA GLU A 432 -26.77 17.61 4.12
C GLU A 432 -26.22 18.91 4.74
N ASN A 433 -26.39 19.09 6.04
CA ASN A 433 -25.77 20.21 6.76
C ASN A 433 -24.24 20.11 6.78
N ALA A 434 -23.69 18.90 6.94
CA ALA A 434 -22.25 18.68 6.98
C ALA A 434 -21.60 18.87 5.59
N ILE A 435 -22.19 18.28 4.54
CA ILE A 435 -21.67 18.37 3.16
C ILE A 435 -22.06 19.67 2.44
N ARG A 436 -22.98 20.46 3.03
CA ARG A 436 -23.50 21.74 2.50
C ARG A 436 -24.11 21.61 1.11
N GLY A 437 -24.84 20.53 0.88
CA GLY A 437 -25.48 20.21 -0.39
C GLY A 437 -26.48 19.06 -0.27
N SER A 438 -27.29 18.85 -1.29
CA SER A 438 -28.19 17.69 -1.37
C SER A 438 -27.37 16.42 -1.61
N ILE A 439 -27.72 15.36 -0.89
CA ILE A 439 -27.09 14.04 -1.03
C ILE A 439 -27.25 13.54 -2.46
N GLU A 440 -28.46 13.55 -3.01
CA GLU A 440 -28.78 13.03 -4.35
C GLU A 440 -28.01 13.79 -5.44
N GLN A 441 -27.92 15.13 -5.34
CA GLN A 441 -27.19 15.95 -6.32
C GLN A 441 -25.69 15.64 -6.33
N LEU A 442 -25.10 15.46 -5.14
CA LEU A 442 -23.68 15.15 -5.00
C LEU A 442 -23.38 13.69 -5.38
N ALA A 443 -24.31 12.77 -5.09
CA ALA A 443 -24.22 11.36 -5.49
C ALA A 443 -24.24 11.21 -7.02
N GLU A 444 -25.18 11.88 -7.70
CA GLU A 444 -25.26 11.90 -9.17
C GLU A 444 -23.97 12.48 -9.78
N ALA A 445 -23.46 13.60 -9.25
CA ALA A 445 -22.22 14.20 -9.72
C ALA A 445 -21.01 13.27 -9.52
N GLN A 446 -20.93 12.58 -8.38
CA GLN A 446 -19.85 11.65 -8.07
C GLN A 446 -19.92 10.39 -8.96
N ALA A 447 -21.12 9.86 -9.22
CA ALA A 447 -21.32 8.74 -10.15
C ALA A 447 -20.91 9.11 -11.58
N ALA A 448 -21.30 10.31 -12.05
CA ALA A 448 -20.88 10.82 -13.35
C ALA A 448 -19.35 10.99 -13.45
N PHE A 449 -18.71 11.45 -12.38
CA PHE A 449 -17.25 11.51 -12.29
C PHE A 449 -16.62 10.11 -12.40
N ALA A 450 -17.07 9.15 -11.58
CA ALA A 450 -16.54 7.78 -11.57
C ALA A 450 -16.60 7.14 -12.95
N SER A 451 -17.78 7.15 -13.57
CA SER A 451 -18.00 6.60 -14.92
C SER A 451 -17.13 7.27 -15.99
N SER A 452 -17.03 8.60 -15.96
CA SER A 452 -16.21 9.36 -16.92
C SER A 452 -14.71 9.09 -16.75
N ASN A 453 -14.25 9.05 -15.49
CA ASN A 453 -12.85 8.83 -15.17
C ASN A 453 -12.39 7.42 -15.54
N ASP A 454 -13.17 6.39 -15.19
CA ASP A 454 -12.86 4.99 -15.49
C ASP A 454 -12.83 4.76 -17.01
N ALA A 455 -13.82 5.29 -17.74
CA ALA A 455 -13.86 5.20 -19.20
C ALA A 455 -12.65 5.90 -19.86
N ARG A 456 -12.27 7.08 -19.36
CA ARG A 456 -11.09 7.80 -19.85
C ARG A 456 -9.82 6.98 -19.63
N ILE A 457 -9.63 6.38 -18.46
CA ILE A 457 -8.43 5.59 -18.14
C ILE A 457 -8.40 4.29 -18.93
N ALA A 458 -9.52 3.58 -19.06
CA ALA A 458 -9.62 2.38 -19.87
C ALA A 458 -9.20 2.64 -21.34
N SER A 459 -9.57 3.80 -21.90
CA SER A 459 -9.15 4.19 -23.25
C SER A 459 -7.63 4.40 -23.40
N GLN A 460 -6.92 4.73 -22.32
CA GLN A 460 -5.46 4.90 -22.32
C GLN A 460 -4.73 3.56 -22.40
N PHE A 461 -5.28 2.51 -21.76
CA PHE A 461 -4.73 1.15 -21.88
C PHE A 461 -4.89 0.59 -23.30
N GLN A 462 -6.01 0.88 -23.97
CA GLN A 462 -6.26 0.43 -25.34
C GLN A 462 -5.40 1.15 -26.40
N ASN A 463 -4.97 2.39 -26.14
CA ASN A 463 -4.31 3.27 -27.11
C ASN A 463 -2.79 3.40 -26.92
N THR A 464 -2.11 2.41 -26.33
CA THR A 464 -0.64 2.39 -26.21
C THR A 464 0.01 2.14 -27.59
N GLN A 465 -0.01 3.15 -28.45
CA GLN A 465 0.74 3.20 -29.71
C GLN A 465 1.77 4.33 -29.66
N GLY A 466 3.03 3.97 -29.41
CA GLY A 466 4.17 4.88 -29.46
C GLY A 466 4.79 5.17 -28.09
N PRO A 467 6.03 5.70 -28.04
CA PRO A 467 6.66 6.09 -26.79
C PRO A 467 5.81 7.20 -26.16
N SER A 468 5.44 7.07 -24.88
CA SER A 468 4.82 8.18 -24.20
C SER A 468 5.83 9.33 -24.07
N GLU A 469 5.77 10.33 -24.97
CA GLU A 469 6.31 11.66 -24.69
C GLU A 469 5.42 12.29 -23.61
N LEU A 470 5.59 11.85 -22.37
CA LEU A 470 5.20 12.66 -21.24
C LEU A 470 6.16 13.84 -21.25
N SER A 471 5.69 14.98 -21.77
CA SER A 471 6.30 16.29 -21.54
C SER A 471 6.23 16.56 -20.05
N GLY A 472 7.17 15.98 -19.30
CA GLY A 472 7.40 16.36 -17.92
C GLY A 472 7.59 17.86 -17.87
N PHE A 473 7.08 18.50 -16.81
CA PHE A 473 7.50 19.85 -16.51
C PHE A 473 9.02 19.83 -16.40
N ARG A 474 9.68 20.47 -17.35
CA ARG A 474 11.13 20.62 -17.36
C ARG A 474 11.46 21.33 -16.04
N MET A 475 12.06 20.61 -15.09
CA MET A 475 12.61 21.23 -13.90
C MET A 475 13.58 22.29 -14.39
N THR A 476 13.22 23.55 -14.22
CA THR A 476 14.14 24.65 -14.48
C THR A 476 15.29 24.44 -13.52
N GLN A 477 16.49 24.25 -14.05
CA GLN A 477 17.69 24.31 -13.25
C GLN A 477 17.72 25.71 -12.66
N VAL A 478 17.30 25.84 -11.40
CA VAL A 478 17.57 27.04 -10.63
C VAL A 478 19.08 27.00 -10.45
N GLU A 479 19.80 27.80 -11.23
CA GLU A 479 21.16 28.17 -10.86
C GLU A 479 21.05 28.69 -9.43
N ARG A 480 21.50 27.88 -8.46
CA ARG A 480 21.89 28.41 -7.17
C ARG A 480 23.05 29.33 -7.50
N SER A 481 22.71 30.60 -7.70
CA SER A 481 23.66 31.68 -7.73
C SER A 481 24.52 31.50 -6.49
N SER A 482 25.76 31.09 -6.73
CA SER A 482 26.81 31.00 -5.73
C SER A 482 27.22 32.41 -5.34
N VAL A 483 26.30 33.16 -4.75
CA VAL A 483 26.51 34.38 -3.99
C VAL A 483 25.39 34.41 -2.95
N VAL A 484 25.60 33.73 -1.82
CA VAL A 484 24.94 34.14 -0.58
C VAL A 484 25.54 35.50 -0.22
N GLN A 485 25.02 36.56 -0.83
CA GLN A 485 25.16 37.88 -0.27
C GLN A 485 24.16 37.91 0.88
N GLN A 486 24.67 37.78 2.10
CA GLN A 486 23.90 38.11 3.30
C GLN A 486 23.34 39.52 3.12
N GLN A 487 22.07 39.62 2.71
CA GLN A 487 21.29 40.82 2.95
C GLN A 487 20.98 40.85 4.44
N THR A 488 21.90 41.42 5.21
CA THR A 488 21.55 42.02 6.50
C THR A 488 20.42 43.01 6.26
N ARG A 489 19.18 42.61 6.58
CA ARG A 489 18.08 43.55 6.80
C ARG A 489 18.48 44.43 7.99
N THR A 490 18.98 45.63 7.71
CA THR A 490 19.09 46.68 8.70
C THR A 490 17.67 47.16 9.05
N LEU A 491 17.22 46.80 10.25
CA LEU A 491 16.01 47.40 10.83
C LEU A 491 16.27 48.90 11.06
N PRO A 492 15.29 49.78 10.82
CA PRO A 492 15.45 51.21 11.07
C PRO A 492 15.65 51.46 12.58
N ALA A 493 16.63 52.30 12.92
CA ALA A 493 17.07 52.59 14.29
C ALA A 493 15.95 53.09 15.24
N SER A 494 14.81 53.52 14.72
CA SER A 494 13.63 53.93 15.49
C SER A 494 12.83 52.75 16.10
N SER A 495 13.02 51.52 15.61
CA SER A 495 12.30 50.33 16.09
C SER A 495 12.98 49.63 17.27
N LEU A 496 14.31 49.78 17.39
CA LEU A 496 15.12 49.24 18.49
C LEU A 496 15.02 50.06 19.78
N SER A 497 14.82 51.38 19.69
CA SER A 497 14.68 52.24 20.87
C SER A 497 13.36 52.01 21.61
N MET A 498 12.26 51.80 20.88
CA MET A 498 10.94 51.58 21.49
C MET A 498 10.83 50.20 22.16
N SER A 499 11.45 49.17 21.57
CA SER A 499 11.47 47.81 22.11
C SER A 499 12.34 47.69 23.37
N LEU A 500 13.50 48.37 23.41
CA LEU A 500 14.33 48.45 24.62
C LEU A 500 13.67 49.23 25.76
N LEU A 501 12.91 50.29 25.44
CA LEU A 501 12.12 51.04 26.43
C LEU A 501 10.99 50.19 27.03
N LEU A 502 10.28 49.43 26.20
CA LEU A 502 9.22 48.51 26.65
C LEU A 502 9.77 47.37 27.51
N GLN A 503 10.90 46.77 27.13
CA GLN A 503 11.56 45.74 27.93
C GLN A 503 12.08 46.30 29.27
N GLY A 504 12.65 47.52 29.26
CA GLY A 504 13.08 48.20 30.48
C GLY A 504 11.94 48.47 31.47
N LEU A 505 10.76 48.89 30.97
CA LEU A 505 9.57 49.12 31.80
C LEU A 505 9.03 47.82 32.42
N VAL A 506 9.04 46.71 31.68
CA VAL A 506 8.63 45.40 32.19
C VAL A 506 9.56 44.92 33.31
N VAL A 507 10.88 45.06 33.13
CA VAL A 507 11.86 44.70 34.17
C VAL A 507 11.69 45.58 35.41
N LEU A 508 11.45 46.89 35.25
CA LEU A 508 11.23 47.80 36.37
C LEU A 508 9.93 47.46 37.14
N ALA A 509 8.87 47.09 36.43
CA ALA A 509 7.60 46.68 37.03
C ALA A 509 7.75 45.37 37.82
N LEU A 510 8.51 44.40 37.32
CA LEU A 510 8.80 43.14 38.01
C LEU A 510 9.68 43.36 39.26
N LEU A 511 10.67 44.26 39.19
CA LEU A 511 11.51 44.62 40.34
C LEU A 511 10.71 45.37 41.42
N LEU A 512 9.82 46.29 41.03
CA LEU A 512 8.92 46.99 41.96
C LEU A 512 7.89 46.06 42.60
N TRP A 513 7.34 45.11 41.82
CA TRP A 513 6.46 44.07 42.33
C TRP A 513 7.18 43.16 43.34
N TRP A 514 8.40 42.71 43.01
CA TRP A 514 9.23 41.89 43.90
C TRP A 514 9.60 42.64 45.19
N TRP A 515 9.98 43.92 45.09
CA TRP A 515 10.29 44.77 46.24
C TRP A 515 9.07 44.98 47.16
N ARG A 516 7.88 45.25 46.59
CA ARG A 516 6.62 45.34 47.36
C ARG A 516 6.26 44.03 48.05
N ARG A 517 6.46 42.89 47.38
CA ARG A 517 6.19 41.56 47.95
C ARG A 517 7.12 41.26 49.13
N ARG A 518 8.38 41.72 49.08
CA ARG A 518 9.34 41.58 50.20
C ARG A 518 8.99 42.42 51.42
N GLN A 519 8.31 43.56 51.27
CA GLN A 519 7.90 44.40 52.40
C GLN A 519 6.62 43.91 53.12
N GLN A 520 5.88 42.96 52.55
CA GLN A 520 4.66 42.39 53.16
C GLN A 520 4.88 41.06 53.90
N VAL A 521 6.10 40.53 53.88
CA VAL A 521 6.47 39.25 54.53
C VAL A 521 7.59 39.45 55.57
N GLY A 522 7.71 40.66 56.13
CA GLY A 522 8.66 41.02 57.19
C GLY A 522 7.95 41.54 58.42
#